data_AF-A0A1M3KP50-F1
#
_entry.id   AF-A0A1M3KP50-F1
#
_cell.length_a   1.000
_cell.length_b   1.000
_cell.length_c   1.000
_cell.angle_alpha   90.00
_cell.angle_beta   90.00
_cell.angle_gamma   90.00
#
_symmetry.space_group_name_H-M   'P 1'
#
loop_
_entity.id
_entity.type
_entity.pdbx_description
1 polymer ?
#
loop_
_entity_poly.entity_id
_entity_poly.type
_entity_poly.pdbx_seq_one_letter_code
_entity_poly.pdbx_strand_id
1 'polypeptide(L)'
;MRLRLLAAVAALFLATPALAQDVPPKIWDVPFGTPIDSLGIDFAEPACGTDGGPPSVTLASFADYAQCPTEADGLREIWFRYDDTLQYLATALRNPVQALRYNFNKVGMQPAILSFLVDASGRIRGYRAHTDPAAEPRLRFDHHLASTIMRAPLGVANWSCEDLPRAEGEGEIEGQYVKQRCTLDTAEVAGTNETRFYLKPGQAVVDPATGKPMLNAFESSASVTVTQKAPYAADDATVVAANEPPAPAADDTLGQFLAGLTNDCRGCDLSGADLRRRDLTGADLTGAKFVATNLHRAILRQARLAGADLSRADLNLTDVTQADFSGANLHEAVMYNARGAQPNFAGANLRAIRAGSLDLRQAVFDGATITTADFGQARLNNARFIDADLTGSYFFQANLVRADLTGVKASGSAFNQSVLRDANLSRSLFRDSDFQGANLLGADMSGADFTHVRFDRANLRDTVQDGTILTDSLMPDGTTAP
;
A
#
# COMPACT_ATOMS: atom_id res chain seq x y z
N MET A 1 4.64 57.94 -21.74
CA MET A 1 5.71 57.31 -20.94
C MET A 1 5.06 56.23 -20.07
N ARG A 2 4.88 55.02 -20.62
CA ARG A 2 5.54 53.75 -20.24
C ARG A 2 5.22 53.20 -18.83
N LEU A 3 4.57 52.01 -18.83
CA LEU A 3 4.81 50.80 -17.98
C LEU A 3 4.40 50.88 -16.49
N ARG A 4 3.75 49.92 -15.79
CA ARG A 4 3.34 48.48 -15.89
C ARG A 4 2.12 48.31 -14.94
N LEU A 5 1.02 47.59 -15.24
CA LEU A 5 0.77 46.14 -15.28
C LEU A 5 1.18 45.33 -14.02
N LEU A 6 0.20 44.57 -13.48
CA LEU A 6 0.22 43.47 -12.49
C LEU A 6 0.29 43.79 -10.98
N ALA A 7 -0.83 43.54 -10.29
CA ALA A 7 -0.86 42.76 -9.03
C ALA A 7 -2.31 42.34 -8.71
N ALA A 8 -2.81 41.33 -9.43
CA ALA A 8 -3.97 40.54 -9.05
C ALA A 8 -3.56 39.07 -9.04
N VAL A 9 -2.84 38.64 -8.00
CA VAL A 9 -2.73 37.26 -7.51
C VAL A 9 -2.30 37.37 -6.05
N ALA A 10 -3.24 37.56 -5.14
CA ALA A 10 -3.07 37.16 -3.75
C ALA A 10 -3.64 35.74 -3.67
N ALA A 11 -2.84 34.78 -4.13
CA ALA A 11 -3.11 33.38 -3.90
C ALA A 11 -3.13 33.16 -2.39
N LEU A 12 -4.28 32.69 -1.92
CA LEU A 12 -4.51 32.14 -0.59
C LEU A 12 -3.56 30.96 -0.40
N PHE A 13 -2.30 31.23 -0.01
CA PHE A 13 -1.46 30.23 0.65
C PHE A 13 -2.04 30.05 2.06
N LEU A 14 -3.13 29.29 2.16
CA LEU A 14 -3.40 28.57 3.39
C LEU A 14 -2.23 27.61 3.57
N ALA A 15 -1.31 28.00 4.45
CA ALA A 15 -0.27 27.14 4.96
C ALA A 15 -0.92 25.84 5.42
N THR A 16 -0.61 24.74 4.73
CA THR A 16 -0.88 23.38 5.20
C THR A 16 -0.02 23.15 6.43
N PRO A 17 -0.56 22.93 7.64
CA PRO A 17 0.20 22.29 8.70
C PRO A 17 0.11 20.78 8.43
N ALA A 18 0.80 20.31 7.40
CA ALA A 18 0.93 18.90 7.09
C ALA A 18 2.22 18.76 6.28
N LEU A 19 3.15 17.91 6.73
CA LEU A 19 4.54 17.71 6.26
C LEU A 19 5.66 18.23 7.20
N ALA A 20 5.37 18.40 8.48
CA ALA A 20 6.35 18.07 9.52
C ALA A 20 5.84 16.81 10.24
N GLN A 21 5.63 15.72 9.50
CA GLN A 21 5.59 14.41 10.13
C GLN A 21 7.05 13.99 10.28
N ASP A 22 7.48 13.90 11.54
CA ASP A 22 8.79 13.39 11.90
C ASP A 22 8.98 12.04 11.19
N VAL A 23 10.13 11.88 10.52
CA VAL A 23 10.50 10.61 9.91
C VAL A 23 10.45 9.55 11.02
N PRO A 24 9.72 8.44 10.86
CA PRO A 24 9.59 7.44 11.90
C PRO A 24 10.98 6.96 12.36
N PRO A 25 11.18 6.74 13.67
CA PRO A 25 12.47 6.29 14.17
C PRO A 25 12.79 4.92 13.55
N LYS A 26 14.05 4.71 13.14
CA LYS A 26 14.46 3.39 12.69
C LYS A 26 14.53 2.44 13.87
N ILE A 27 14.55 1.14 13.59
CA ILE A 27 14.49 0.08 14.61
C ILE A 27 15.65 0.20 15.61
N TRP A 28 16.82 0.63 15.15
CA TRP A 28 18.02 0.84 15.96
C TRP A 28 18.09 2.23 16.61
N ASP A 29 17.14 3.13 16.32
CA ASP A 29 17.01 4.42 16.99
C ASP A 29 16.09 4.30 18.24
N VAL A 30 15.35 3.19 18.39
CA VAL A 30 14.52 2.91 19.56
C VAL A 30 15.40 2.54 20.76
N PRO A 31 15.36 3.30 21.87
CA PRO A 31 16.18 3.01 23.04
C PRO A 31 15.87 1.64 23.65
N PHE A 32 16.89 0.90 24.06
CA PHE A 32 16.69 -0.31 24.86
C PHE A 32 16.09 0.03 26.22
N GLY A 33 15.26 -0.86 26.75
CA GLY A 33 14.43 -0.64 27.93
C GLY A 33 13.07 -0.03 27.63
N THR A 34 12.83 0.47 26.41
CA THR A 34 11.51 0.98 25.99
C THR A 34 10.45 -0.13 26.14
N PRO A 35 9.32 0.13 26.82
CA PRO A 35 8.20 -0.80 26.86
C PRO A 35 7.64 -1.04 25.46
N ILE A 36 7.50 -2.30 25.05
CA ILE A 36 7.07 -2.66 23.69
C ILE A 36 5.66 -2.14 23.38
N ASP A 37 4.80 -2.05 24.39
CA ASP A 37 3.43 -1.53 24.32
C ASP A 37 3.35 0.00 24.26
N SER A 38 4.46 0.72 24.48
CA SER A 38 4.55 2.17 24.31
C SER A 38 4.96 2.61 22.90
N LEU A 39 5.22 1.65 21.99
CA LEU A 39 5.56 1.98 20.61
C LEU A 39 4.44 2.75 19.92
N GLY A 40 4.83 3.82 19.21
CA GLY A 40 3.90 4.67 18.49
C GLY A 40 3.33 4.01 17.23
N ILE A 41 2.39 4.74 16.60
CA ILE A 41 1.67 4.35 15.38
C ILE A 41 2.54 4.04 14.16
N ASP A 42 3.81 4.38 14.20
CA ASP A 42 4.79 4.12 13.13
C ASP A 42 5.14 2.62 13.03
N PHE A 43 4.94 1.88 14.13
CA PHE A 43 5.11 0.43 14.20
C PHE A 43 3.73 -0.23 14.19
N ALA A 44 3.54 -1.18 13.29
CA ALA A 44 2.22 -1.75 13.03
C ALA A 44 2.25 -3.26 12.77
N GLU A 45 1.07 -3.87 12.85
CA GLU A 45 0.84 -5.29 12.56
C GLU A 45 1.77 -6.22 13.36
N PRO A 46 1.80 -6.10 14.71
CA PRO A 46 2.67 -6.92 15.53
C PRO A 46 2.35 -8.41 15.36
N ALA A 47 3.40 -9.23 15.29
CA ALA A 47 3.28 -10.68 15.21
C ALA A 47 4.47 -11.35 15.88
N CYS A 48 4.34 -12.63 16.19
CA CYS A 48 5.45 -13.42 16.70
C CYS A 48 6.45 -13.75 15.60
N GLY A 49 7.72 -13.43 15.84
CA GLY A 49 8.82 -13.75 14.94
C GLY A 49 9.15 -15.24 14.90
N THR A 50 10.04 -15.60 13.97
CA THR A 50 10.45 -16.98 13.69
C THR A 50 11.95 -17.08 13.41
N ASP A 51 12.77 -16.36 14.17
CA ASP A 51 14.21 -16.24 14.00
C ASP A 51 14.62 -15.62 12.65
N GLY A 52 14.03 -14.45 12.35
CA GLY A 52 14.27 -13.77 11.07
C GLY A 52 13.54 -14.40 9.87
N GLY A 53 12.67 -15.38 10.11
CA GLY A 53 11.72 -15.92 9.14
C GLY A 53 10.40 -15.12 9.06
N PRO A 54 9.42 -15.59 8.28
CA PRO A 54 8.12 -14.95 8.17
C PRO A 54 7.37 -14.95 9.52
N PRO A 55 6.52 -13.94 9.80
CA PRO A 55 5.75 -13.89 11.04
C PRO A 55 4.83 -15.11 11.18
N SER A 56 4.63 -15.55 12.42
CA SER A 56 3.82 -16.74 12.74
C SER A 56 2.43 -16.38 13.27
N VAL A 57 2.33 -15.99 14.54
CA VAL A 57 1.09 -15.66 15.24
C VAL A 57 0.86 -14.14 15.20
N THR A 58 -0.24 -13.69 14.60
CA THR A 58 -0.64 -12.28 14.62
C THR A 58 -1.08 -11.88 16.02
N LEU A 59 -0.60 -10.74 16.50
CA LEU A 59 -0.99 -10.14 17.78
C LEU A 59 -2.03 -9.04 17.55
N ALA A 60 -2.97 -8.88 18.47
CA ALA A 60 -3.93 -7.78 18.41
C ALA A 60 -3.24 -6.44 18.72
N SER A 61 -2.27 -6.45 19.63
CA SER A 61 -1.47 -5.29 20.00
C SER A 61 -0.06 -5.71 20.44
N PHE A 62 0.86 -4.74 20.58
CA PHE A 62 2.17 -5.01 21.17
C PHE A 62 2.09 -5.44 22.64
N ALA A 63 1.00 -5.14 23.36
CA ALA A 63 0.78 -5.60 24.73
C ALA A 63 0.63 -7.13 24.82
N ASP A 64 0.25 -7.78 23.71
CA ASP A 64 0.09 -9.24 23.62
C ASP A 64 1.40 -10.00 23.39
N TYR A 65 2.56 -9.34 23.49
CA TYR A 65 3.89 -9.92 23.24
C TYR A 65 4.15 -11.25 23.98
N ALA A 66 3.51 -11.45 25.13
CA ALA A 66 3.67 -12.67 25.94
C ALA A 66 3.14 -13.94 25.25
N GLN A 67 2.31 -13.80 24.20
CA GLN A 67 1.84 -14.91 23.37
C GLN A 67 2.96 -15.50 22.50
N CYS A 68 4.03 -14.75 22.24
CA CYS A 68 5.13 -15.20 21.39
C CYS A 68 6.07 -16.17 22.10
N PRO A 69 6.61 -17.19 21.42
CA PRO A 69 7.50 -18.16 22.04
C PRO A 69 8.76 -17.49 22.57
N THR A 70 9.28 -18.03 23.67
CA THR A 70 10.56 -17.59 24.25
C THR A 70 11.70 -18.34 23.58
N GLU A 71 12.72 -17.60 23.15
CA GLU A 71 13.97 -18.12 22.59
C GLU A 71 14.90 -18.64 23.71
N ALA A 72 16.00 -19.30 23.33
CA ALA A 72 16.92 -19.92 24.28
C ALA A 72 17.59 -18.92 25.24
N ASP A 73 17.67 -17.65 24.85
CA ASP A 73 18.22 -16.54 25.65
C ASP A 73 17.19 -15.90 26.60
N GLY A 74 15.94 -16.39 26.60
CA GLY A 74 14.86 -15.87 27.42
C GLY A 74 14.11 -14.68 26.80
N LEU A 75 14.47 -14.24 25.59
CA LEU A 75 13.79 -13.16 24.87
C LEU A 75 12.66 -13.70 23.98
N ARG A 76 11.77 -12.80 23.57
CA ARG A 76 10.69 -13.07 22.61
C ARG A 76 10.89 -12.19 21.39
N GLU A 77 10.80 -12.77 20.21
CA GLU A 77 10.86 -12.01 18.96
C GLU A 77 9.48 -11.46 18.58
N ILE A 78 9.38 -10.15 18.49
CA ILE A 78 8.18 -9.42 18.08
C ILE A 78 8.44 -8.78 16.73
N TRP A 79 7.93 -9.42 15.68
CA TRP A 79 7.95 -8.92 14.31
C TRP A 79 6.96 -7.75 14.16
N PHE A 80 7.28 -6.80 13.28
CA PHE A 80 6.38 -5.70 12.93
C PHE A 80 6.61 -5.23 11.49
N ARG A 81 5.71 -4.38 11.01
CA ARG A 81 5.91 -3.54 9.82
C ARG A 81 5.89 -2.08 10.19
N TYR A 82 6.68 -1.28 9.50
CA TYR A 82 6.46 0.16 9.53
C TYR A 82 5.14 0.50 8.85
N ASP A 83 4.49 1.52 9.39
CA ASP A 83 3.35 2.16 8.77
C ASP A 83 3.73 2.70 7.38
N ASP A 84 2.96 2.30 6.37
CA ASP A 84 3.19 2.63 4.97
C ASP A 84 2.18 3.64 4.42
N THR A 85 1.38 4.30 5.28
CA THR A 85 0.35 5.27 4.85
C THR A 85 0.96 6.38 3.99
N LEU A 86 2.06 6.99 4.45
CA LEU A 86 2.73 8.07 3.71
C LEU A 86 3.34 7.61 2.38
N GLN A 87 3.85 6.38 2.34
CA GLN A 87 4.36 5.79 1.10
C GLN A 87 3.24 5.66 0.06
N TYR A 88 2.09 5.13 0.47
CA TYR A 88 0.95 4.91 -0.43
C TYR A 88 0.27 6.22 -0.82
N LEU A 89 0.15 7.18 0.08
CA LEU A 89 -0.31 8.52 -0.24
C LEU A 89 0.60 9.19 -1.28
N ALA A 90 1.92 9.15 -1.09
CA ALA A 90 2.87 9.67 -2.07
C ALA A 90 2.78 8.95 -3.42
N THR A 91 2.54 7.63 -3.41
CA THR A 91 2.37 6.83 -4.63
C THR A 91 1.10 7.21 -5.37
N ALA A 92 -0.03 7.34 -4.68
CA ALA A 92 -1.31 7.80 -5.23
C ALA A 92 -1.18 9.21 -5.84
N LEU A 93 -0.41 10.08 -5.20
CA LEU A 93 -0.09 11.44 -5.68
C LEU A 93 0.97 11.46 -6.81
N ARG A 94 1.40 10.30 -7.31
CA ARG A 94 2.43 10.16 -8.35
C ARG A 94 3.74 10.88 -8.00
N ASN A 95 4.14 10.82 -6.72
CA ASN A 95 5.38 11.40 -6.19
C ASN A 95 6.41 10.30 -5.86
N PRO A 96 7.19 9.83 -6.85
CA PRO A 96 8.10 8.69 -6.65
C PRO A 96 9.23 8.98 -5.66
N VAL A 97 9.67 10.24 -5.55
CA VAL A 97 10.73 10.64 -4.61
C VAL A 97 10.27 10.48 -3.17
N GLN A 98 9.05 10.95 -2.87
CA GLN A 98 8.48 10.80 -1.52
C GLN A 98 8.10 9.35 -1.24
N ALA A 99 7.58 8.61 -2.22
CA ALA A 99 7.28 7.19 -2.05
C ALA A 99 8.53 6.36 -1.71
N LEU A 100 9.69 6.68 -2.32
CA LEU A 100 10.97 6.06 -1.97
C LEU A 100 11.44 6.45 -0.58
N ARG A 101 11.27 7.73 -0.19
CA ARG A 101 11.66 8.22 1.13
C ARG A 101 10.89 7.53 2.26
N TYR A 102 9.60 7.29 2.08
CA TYR A 102 8.72 6.72 3.11
C TYR A 102 8.68 5.18 3.12
N ASN A 103 9.55 4.50 2.36
CA ASN A 103 9.61 3.04 2.33
C ASN A 103 10.53 2.50 3.44
N PHE A 104 10.01 2.44 4.66
CA PHE A 104 10.77 2.06 5.86
C PHE A 104 10.89 0.54 6.09
N ASN A 105 10.09 -0.27 5.39
CA ASN A 105 10.16 -1.74 5.43
C ASN A 105 11.35 -2.32 4.65
N LYS A 106 12.44 -1.56 4.55
CA LYS A 106 13.65 -1.88 3.80
C LYS A 106 14.90 -1.46 4.56
N VAL A 107 15.95 -2.26 4.42
CA VAL A 107 17.30 -1.92 4.88
C VAL A 107 18.21 -1.83 3.67
N GLY A 108 18.74 -0.64 3.38
CA GLY A 108 19.61 -0.42 2.22
C GLY A 108 18.93 -0.75 0.89
N MET A 109 17.67 -0.33 0.70
CA MET A 109 16.81 -0.63 -0.47
C MET A 109 16.32 -2.09 -0.59
N GLN A 110 16.82 -2.99 0.26
CA GLN A 110 16.42 -4.39 0.30
C GLN A 110 15.24 -4.60 1.24
N PRO A 111 14.16 -5.29 0.81
CA PRO A 111 13.10 -5.72 1.72
C PRO A 111 13.68 -6.47 2.92
N ALA A 112 13.20 -6.15 4.11
CA ALA A 112 13.71 -6.75 5.34
C ALA A 112 12.58 -7.12 6.30
N ILE A 113 12.76 -8.27 6.95
CA ILE A 113 12.01 -8.72 8.11
C ILE A 113 12.65 -8.04 9.32
N LEU A 114 11.85 -7.32 10.10
CA LEU A 114 12.29 -6.50 11.21
C LEU A 114 11.54 -6.92 12.48
N SER A 115 12.30 -7.09 13.56
CA SER A 115 11.75 -7.56 14.82
C SER A 115 12.44 -6.92 16.01
N PHE A 116 11.68 -6.62 17.06
CA PHE A 116 12.24 -6.34 18.39
C PHE A 116 12.44 -7.64 19.16
N LEU A 117 13.46 -7.67 20.01
CA LEU A 117 13.67 -8.74 20.99
C LEU A 117 13.27 -8.21 22.35
N VAL A 118 12.30 -8.85 23.00
CA VAL A 118 11.62 -8.34 24.19
C VAL A 118 11.81 -9.31 25.35
N ASP A 119 12.11 -8.80 26.53
CA ASP A 119 12.24 -9.64 27.71
C ASP A 119 10.90 -10.01 28.37
N ALA A 120 10.95 -10.78 29.45
CA ALA A 120 9.77 -11.20 30.18
C ALA A 120 8.99 -10.04 30.85
N SER A 121 9.59 -8.84 30.96
CA SER A 121 8.94 -7.65 31.50
C SER A 121 8.29 -6.76 30.42
N GLY A 122 8.39 -7.14 29.14
CA GLY A 122 7.86 -6.35 28.03
C GLY A 122 8.78 -5.22 27.59
N ARG A 123 10.06 -5.26 27.96
CA ARG A 123 11.04 -4.24 27.57
C ARG A 123 11.87 -4.70 26.38
N ILE A 124 12.07 -3.79 25.42
CA ILE A 124 12.92 -4.03 24.26
C ILE A 124 14.37 -4.16 24.73
N ARG A 125 14.97 -5.32 24.45
CA ARG A 125 16.35 -5.67 24.76
C ARG A 125 17.24 -5.78 23.54
N GLY A 126 16.66 -5.78 22.37
CA GLY A 126 17.39 -5.96 21.14
C GLY A 126 16.54 -5.78 19.91
N TYR A 127 17.17 -5.94 18.77
CA TYR A 127 16.50 -5.98 17.48
C TYR A 127 17.14 -7.03 16.58
N ARG A 128 16.34 -7.52 15.64
CA ARG A 128 16.74 -8.41 14.57
C ARG A 128 16.30 -7.79 13.24
N ALA A 129 17.17 -7.83 12.25
CA ALA A 129 16.84 -7.50 10.87
C ALA A 129 17.39 -8.57 9.94
N HIS A 130 16.56 -9.06 9.03
CA HIS A 130 16.92 -10.10 8.07
C HIS A 130 16.43 -9.68 6.69
N THR A 131 17.25 -9.78 5.65
CA THR A 131 16.76 -9.55 4.28
C THR A 131 15.65 -10.56 3.95
N ASP A 132 14.52 -10.09 3.43
CA ASP A 132 13.33 -10.91 3.24
C ASP A 132 13.54 -11.95 2.11
N PRO A 133 13.60 -13.25 2.41
CA PRO A 133 13.79 -14.27 1.38
C PRO A 133 12.66 -14.29 0.34
N ALA A 134 11.46 -13.80 0.67
CA ALA A 134 10.32 -13.73 -0.25
C ALA A 134 10.41 -12.55 -1.24
N ALA A 135 11.45 -11.71 -1.17
CA ALA A 135 11.66 -10.64 -2.14
C ALA A 135 11.82 -11.18 -3.58
N GLU A 136 11.50 -10.35 -4.57
CA GLU A 136 11.65 -10.71 -5.99
C GLU A 136 13.09 -11.14 -6.32
N PRO A 137 13.30 -12.16 -7.17
CA PRO A 137 14.64 -12.72 -7.44
C PRO A 137 15.70 -11.69 -7.82
N ARG A 138 15.31 -10.64 -8.56
CA ARG A 138 16.22 -9.56 -8.97
C ARG A 138 16.75 -8.74 -7.79
N LEU A 139 15.92 -8.50 -6.78
CA LEU A 139 16.33 -7.78 -5.57
C LEU A 139 17.19 -8.67 -4.67
N ARG A 140 16.87 -9.98 -4.62
CA ARG A 140 17.60 -10.95 -3.79
C ARG A 140 19.09 -10.98 -4.09
N PHE A 141 19.48 -10.81 -5.35
CA PHE A 141 20.90 -10.78 -5.74
C PHE A 141 21.72 -9.83 -4.86
N ASP A 142 21.19 -8.64 -4.56
CA ASP A 142 21.85 -7.58 -3.81
C ASP A 142 21.61 -7.63 -2.29
N HIS A 143 20.94 -8.66 -1.76
CA HIS A 143 20.65 -8.76 -0.31
C HIS A 143 21.90 -8.68 0.56
N HIS A 144 22.98 -9.34 0.17
CA HIS A 144 24.25 -9.33 0.90
C HIS A 144 24.79 -7.91 1.14
N LEU A 145 24.46 -6.93 0.27
CA LEU A 145 24.88 -5.52 0.42
C LEU A 145 24.21 -4.81 1.60
N ALA A 146 23.06 -5.31 2.07
CA ALA A 146 22.37 -4.74 3.23
C ALA A 146 23.17 -4.92 4.53
N SER A 147 24.10 -5.88 4.58
CA SER A 147 24.94 -6.18 5.75
C SER A 147 25.70 -4.95 6.27
N THR A 148 26.29 -4.16 5.39
CA THR A 148 27.03 -2.95 5.78
C THR A 148 26.10 -1.90 6.40
N ILE A 149 24.89 -1.76 5.85
CA ILE A 149 23.88 -0.83 6.38
C ILE A 149 23.35 -1.29 7.74
N MET A 150 23.17 -2.61 7.92
CA MET A 150 22.75 -3.20 9.19
C MET A 150 23.77 -3.00 10.32
N ARG A 151 25.08 -3.00 10.00
CA ARG A 151 26.16 -2.80 10.98
C ARG A 151 26.49 -1.34 11.25
N ALA A 152 26.18 -0.45 10.31
CA ALA A 152 26.53 0.97 10.38
C ALA A 152 26.06 1.71 11.66
N PRO A 153 24.87 1.45 12.24
CA PRO A 153 24.41 2.13 13.44
C PRO A 153 25.35 1.98 14.64
N LEU A 154 26.08 0.87 14.73
CA LEU A 154 27.04 0.60 15.80
C LEU A 154 28.50 0.81 15.36
N GLY A 155 28.71 1.45 14.21
CA GLY A 155 30.03 1.68 13.61
C GLY A 155 30.60 0.41 12.98
N VAL A 156 30.71 0.38 11.65
CA VAL A 156 31.17 -0.81 10.90
C VAL A 156 32.54 -1.32 11.39
N ALA A 157 33.43 -0.42 11.80
CA ALA A 157 34.76 -0.76 12.30
C ALA A 157 34.78 -1.47 13.68
N ASN A 158 33.67 -1.42 14.43
CA ASN A 158 33.57 -2.06 15.74
C ASN A 158 33.29 -3.57 15.66
N TRP A 159 32.98 -4.08 14.47
CA TRP A 159 32.64 -5.48 14.24
C TRP A 159 33.89 -6.29 13.87
N SER A 160 34.11 -7.41 14.56
CA SER A 160 35.13 -8.39 14.19
C SER A 160 34.52 -9.43 13.26
N CYS A 161 35.06 -9.59 12.05
CA CYS A 161 34.48 -10.46 11.03
C CYS A 161 35.43 -11.61 10.68
N GLU A 162 34.87 -12.81 10.58
CA GLU A 162 35.55 -14.02 10.13
C GLU A 162 34.84 -14.64 8.94
N ASP A 163 35.63 -15.13 7.97
CA ASP A 163 35.09 -15.90 6.86
C ASP A 163 34.87 -17.35 7.30
N LEU A 164 33.66 -17.83 7.09
CA LEU A 164 33.24 -19.19 7.42
C LEU A 164 33.65 -20.15 6.30
N PRO A 165 33.93 -21.42 6.63
CA PRO A 165 34.37 -22.40 5.66
C PRO A 165 33.30 -22.65 4.58
N ARG A 166 33.81 -22.83 3.35
CA ARG A 166 33.03 -23.22 2.19
C ARG A 166 32.58 -24.68 2.34
N ALA A 167 31.29 -24.92 2.20
CA ALA A 167 30.73 -26.26 2.17
C ALA A 167 30.91 -26.88 0.77
N GLU A 168 30.87 -28.20 0.72
CA GLU A 168 30.92 -28.93 -0.55
C GLU A 168 29.78 -28.49 -1.48
N GLY A 169 30.11 -28.19 -2.73
CA GLY A 169 29.14 -27.72 -3.72
C GLY A 169 28.78 -26.25 -3.60
N GLU A 170 29.34 -25.44 -2.70
CA GLU A 170 29.19 -23.98 -2.78
C GLU A 170 30.14 -23.41 -3.85
N GLY A 171 29.76 -22.34 -4.54
CA GLY A 171 30.48 -21.74 -5.69
C GLY A 171 30.56 -20.21 -5.64
N GLU A 172 31.47 -19.63 -6.42
CA GLU A 172 31.51 -18.17 -6.63
C GLU A 172 30.44 -17.71 -7.62
N ILE A 173 29.96 -16.48 -7.45
CA ILE A 173 29.11 -15.76 -8.39
C ILE A 173 29.94 -14.60 -8.93
N GLU A 174 30.24 -14.61 -10.22
CA GLU A 174 31.04 -13.54 -10.87
C GLU A 174 32.38 -13.24 -10.15
N GLY A 175 33.02 -14.28 -9.60
CA GLY A 175 34.28 -14.16 -8.86
C GLY A 175 34.14 -13.68 -7.41
N GLN A 176 32.92 -13.53 -6.92
CA GLN A 176 32.62 -13.17 -5.54
C GLN A 176 32.05 -14.36 -4.76
N TYR A 177 32.56 -14.56 -3.56
CA TYR A 177 32.03 -15.51 -2.59
C TYR A 177 32.06 -14.85 -1.21
N VAL A 178 30.90 -14.79 -0.54
CA VAL A 178 30.79 -14.26 0.81
C VAL A 178 30.07 -15.29 1.67
N LYS A 179 30.73 -15.70 2.74
CA LYS A 179 30.09 -16.46 3.82
C LYS A 179 30.79 -16.04 5.09
N GLN A 180 30.26 -15.01 5.72
CA GLN A 180 30.97 -14.27 6.76
C GLN A 180 30.09 -14.12 7.99
N ARG A 181 30.70 -14.25 9.16
CA ARG A 181 30.09 -13.91 10.44
C ARG A 181 30.87 -12.77 11.07
N CYS A 182 30.16 -11.72 11.45
CA CYS A 182 30.71 -10.61 12.21
C CYS A 182 30.12 -10.61 13.62
N THR A 183 30.96 -10.42 14.63
CA THR A 183 30.56 -10.30 16.02
C THR A 183 30.93 -8.93 16.57
N LEU A 184 30.05 -8.35 17.36
CA LEU A 184 30.27 -7.15 18.15
C LEU A 184 30.14 -7.54 19.61
N ASP A 185 31.13 -7.18 20.43
CA ASP A 185 31.09 -7.41 21.86
C ASP A 185 31.62 -6.18 22.59
N THR A 186 30.70 -5.32 23.06
CA THR A 186 31.05 -4.14 23.87
C THR A 186 30.64 -4.35 25.32
N ALA A 187 30.86 -3.35 26.17
CA ALA A 187 30.34 -3.39 27.54
C ALA A 187 28.80 -3.34 27.58
N GLU A 188 28.17 -2.69 26.61
CA GLU A 188 26.73 -2.39 26.61
C GLU A 188 25.92 -3.30 25.70
N VAL A 189 26.49 -3.78 24.60
CA VAL A 189 25.78 -4.57 23.58
C VAL A 189 26.60 -5.75 23.09
N ALA A 190 25.91 -6.82 22.73
CA ALA A 190 26.44 -7.92 21.93
C ALA A 190 25.68 -7.98 20.60
N GLY A 191 26.37 -8.27 19.51
CA GLY A 191 25.77 -8.35 18.19
C GLY A 191 26.36 -9.46 17.34
N THR A 192 25.54 -10.06 16.50
CA THR A 192 25.96 -10.99 15.45
C THR A 192 25.38 -10.51 14.13
N ASN A 193 26.18 -10.53 13.07
CA ASN A 193 25.75 -10.27 11.71
C ASN A 193 26.24 -11.40 10.82
N GLU A 194 25.36 -11.96 9.99
CA GLU A 194 25.73 -12.95 8.99
C GLU A 194 25.50 -12.40 7.59
N THR A 195 26.45 -12.68 6.70
CA THR A 195 26.35 -12.30 5.29
C THR A 195 26.65 -13.52 4.42
N ARG A 196 25.79 -13.79 3.45
CA ARG A 196 25.93 -14.91 2.51
C ARG A 196 25.74 -14.40 1.09
N PHE A 197 26.63 -14.79 0.20
CA PHE A 197 26.56 -14.56 -1.24
C PHE A 197 27.37 -15.63 -1.97
N TYR A 198 26.72 -16.66 -2.49
CA TYR A 198 27.41 -17.77 -3.16
C TYR A 198 26.46 -18.60 -4.01
N LEU A 199 27.02 -19.29 -5.01
CA LEU A 199 26.28 -20.20 -5.89
C LEU A 199 26.08 -21.55 -5.21
N LYS A 200 24.95 -22.22 -5.48
CA LYS A 200 24.66 -23.61 -5.14
C LYS A 200 24.43 -24.41 -6.43
N PRO A 201 25.48 -24.74 -7.21
CA PRO A 201 25.37 -25.43 -8.48
C PRO A 201 24.74 -26.82 -8.31
N GLY A 202 23.82 -27.19 -9.20
CA GLY A 202 23.19 -28.51 -9.19
C GLY A 202 22.19 -28.77 -8.06
N GLN A 203 22.00 -27.84 -7.12
CA GLN A 203 20.95 -27.94 -6.12
C GLN A 203 19.63 -27.37 -6.67
N ALA A 204 18.57 -28.17 -6.60
CA ALA A 204 17.21 -27.71 -6.81
C ALA A 204 16.72 -27.09 -5.51
N VAL A 205 16.43 -25.79 -5.52
CA VAL A 205 15.74 -25.11 -4.41
C VAL A 205 14.39 -24.63 -4.87
N VAL A 206 13.42 -24.58 -3.96
CA VAL A 206 12.14 -23.94 -4.23
C VAL A 206 12.30 -22.44 -3.99
N ASP A 207 11.97 -21.63 -4.98
CA ASP A 207 11.96 -20.18 -4.84
C ASP A 207 10.91 -19.79 -3.79
N PRO A 208 11.29 -19.16 -2.67
CA PRO A 208 10.35 -18.76 -1.61
C PRO A 208 9.31 -17.73 -2.07
N ALA A 209 9.59 -16.95 -3.13
CA ALA A 209 8.65 -15.96 -3.66
C ALA A 209 7.65 -16.58 -4.65
N THR A 210 8.05 -17.60 -5.41
CA THR A 210 7.22 -18.14 -6.51
C THR A 210 6.75 -19.59 -6.31
N GLY A 211 7.32 -20.31 -5.34
CA GLY A 211 7.06 -21.73 -5.12
C GLY A 211 7.58 -22.65 -6.23
N LYS A 212 8.37 -22.13 -7.18
CA LYS A 212 8.87 -22.88 -8.34
C LYS A 212 10.28 -23.40 -8.10
N PRO A 213 10.65 -24.57 -8.66
CA PRO A 213 12.01 -25.08 -8.58
C PRO A 213 12.96 -24.18 -9.38
N MET A 214 14.12 -23.88 -8.78
CA MET A 214 15.25 -23.21 -9.42
C MET A 214 16.43 -24.17 -9.49
N LEU A 215 17.01 -24.31 -10.68
CA LEU A 215 18.27 -25.04 -10.89
C LEU A 215 19.42 -24.03 -10.92
N ASN A 216 20.57 -24.36 -10.30
CA ASN A 216 21.71 -23.45 -10.12
C ASN A 216 21.36 -22.18 -9.34
N ALA A 217 20.65 -22.35 -8.22
CA ALA A 217 20.29 -21.23 -7.37
C ALA A 217 21.51 -20.60 -6.70
N PHE A 218 21.35 -19.36 -6.27
CA PHE A 218 22.31 -18.65 -5.44
C PHE A 218 21.71 -18.41 -4.04
N GLU A 219 22.59 -18.27 -3.06
CA GLU A 219 22.31 -17.70 -1.76
C GLU A 219 22.71 -16.23 -1.77
N SER A 220 21.85 -15.35 -1.30
CA SER A 220 22.18 -13.96 -1.03
C SER A 220 21.32 -13.46 0.12
N SER A 221 21.97 -13.19 1.25
CA SER A 221 21.28 -12.78 2.48
C SER A 221 22.18 -11.94 3.36
N ALA A 222 21.55 -11.07 4.15
CA ALA A 222 22.19 -10.39 5.26
C ALA A 222 21.25 -10.41 6.47
N SER A 223 21.83 -10.65 7.65
CA SER A 223 21.09 -10.59 8.91
C SER A 223 21.90 -9.90 9.99
N VAL A 224 21.24 -9.25 10.92
CA VAL A 224 21.85 -8.73 12.14
C VAL A 224 20.93 -8.99 13.32
N THR A 225 21.52 -9.39 14.44
CA THR A 225 20.88 -9.43 15.76
C THR A 225 21.75 -8.63 16.71
N VAL A 226 21.15 -7.69 17.44
CA VAL A 226 21.83 -6.90 18.48
C VAL A 226 21.01 -7.01 19.77
N THR A 227 21.69 -7.24 20.88
CA THR A 227 21.10 -7.32 22.21
C THR A 227 21.90 -6.50 23.21
N GLN A 228 21.21 -5.87 24.16
CA GLN A 228 21.81 -5.15 25.27
C GLN A 228 22.28 -6.11 26.37
N LYS A 229 23.50 -5.93 26.87
CA LYS A 229 24.01 -6.54 28.10
C LYS A 229 23.47 -5.76 29.31
N ALA A 230 23.13 -6.46 30.40
CA ALA A 230 22.52 -5.82 31.59
C ALA A 230 23.44 -4.75 32.25
N PRO A 231 22.91 -3.72 32.96
CA PRO A 231 21.51 -3.53 33.38
C PRO A 231 20.86 -2.24 32.82
N TYR A 232 19.53 -2.22 32.84
CA TYR A 232 18.74 -1.02 32.59
C TYR A 232 19.19 0.12 33.50
N ALA A 233 19.20 1.36 33.00
CA ALA A 233 19.21 2.50 33.91
C ALA A 233 18.05 2.33 34.89
N ALA A 234 18.34 2.33 36.19
CA ALA A 234 17.33 2.33 37.22
C ALA A 234 16.67 3.71 37.20
N ASP A 235 15.70 3.90 36.32
CA ASP A 235 14.77 5.02 36.39
C ASP A 235 13.40 4.52 36.80
N ASP A 236 12.81 5.26 37.73
CA ASP A 236 11.48 5.20 38.37
C ASP A 236 10.30 5.23 37.37
N ALA A 237 10.40 4.58 36.22
CA ALA A 237 9.26 4.27 35.38
C ALA A 237 8.56 3.05 35.99
N THR A 238 7.88 3.26 37.11
CA THR A 238 6.61 2.56 37.33
C THR A 238 5.90 2.58 35.99
N VAL A 239 5.54 1.41 35.47
CA VAL A 239 4.52 1.31 34.45
C VAL A 239 3.28 1.91 35.09
N VAL A 240 3.14 3.24 34.97
CA VAL A 240 1.87 3.89 35.17
C VAL A 240 1.10 3.32 34.01
N ALA A 241 0.33 2.25 34.27
CA ALA A 241 -0.70 1.80 33.36
C ALA A 241 -1.34 3.08 32.85
N ALA A 242 -1.20 3.36 31.54
CA ALA A 242 -1.78 4.54 30.96
C ALA A 242 -3.21 4.57 31.48
N ASN A 243 -3.57 5.60 32.26
CA ASN A 243 -4.90 5.69 32.84
C ASN A 243 -5.84 5.57 31.66
N GLU A 244 -6.47 4.40 31.53
CA GLU A 244 -7.35 4.11 30.42
C GLU A 244 -8.40 5.22 30.49
N PRO A 245 -8.53 6.04 29.43
CA PRO A 245 -9.50 7.13 29.46
C PRO A 245 -10.84 6.53 29.87
N PRO A 246 -11.58 7.21 30.77
CA PRO A 246 -12.81 6.66 31.31
C PRO A 246 -13.70 6.19 30.16
N ALA A 247 -14.22 4.97 30.28
CA ALA A 247 -15.04 4.36 29.24
C ALA A 247 -16.14 5.36 28.80
N PRO A 248 -16.35 5.54 27.49
CA PRO A 248 -17.34 6.48 26.98
C PRO A 248 -18.73 6.12 27.52
N ALA A 249 -19.55 7.14 27.75
CA ALA A 249 -20.91 6.94 28.24
C ALA A 249 -21.74 6.09 27.27
N ALA A 250 -22.74 5.36 27.78
CA ALA A 250 -23.56 4.43 27.00
C ALA A 250 -24.36 5.12 25.86
N ASP A 251 -24.55 6.43 25.91
CA ASP A 251 -25.18 7.27 24.91
C ASP A 251 -24.19 8.01 23.98
N ASP A 252 -22.89 8.01 24.31
CA ASP A 252 -21.83 8.55 23.47
C ASP A 252 -21.44 7.57 22.37
N THR A 253 -22.25 7.55 21.30
CA THR A 253 -22.04 6.66 20.14
C THR A 253 -20.67 6.89 19.50
N LEU A 254 -20.23 8.15 19.38
CA LEU A 254 -18.94 8.50 18.80
C LEU A 254 -17.79 8.00 19.68
N GLY A 255 -17.84 8.26 20.99
CA GLY A 255 -16.83 7.78 21.93
C GLY A 255 -16.75 6.26 21.96
N GLN A 256 -17.90 5.56 21.99
CA GLN A 256 -17.93 4.09 21.91
C GLN A 256 -17.34 3.57 20.61
N PHE A 257 -17.65 4.22 19.49
CA PHE A 257 -17.05 3.87 18.22
C PHE A 257 -15.53 4.06 18.29
N LEU A 258 -15.03 5.23 18.70
CA LEU A 258 -13.59 5.49 18.77
C LEU A 258 -12.85 4.58 19.75
N ALA A 259 -13.53 4.13 20.82
CA ALA A 259 -13.01 3.16 21.79
C ALA A 259 -13.08 1.69 21.30
N GLY A 260 -13.62 1.42 20.10
CA GLY A 260 -13.73 0.07 19.56
C GLY A 260 -14.83 -0.79 20.20
N LEU A 261 -15.72 -0.19 21.00
CA LEU A 261 -16.82 -0.88 21.68
C LEU A 261 -18.02 -1.14 20.74
N THR A 262 -18.11 -0.37 19.66
CA THR A 262 -19.06 -0.57 18.56
C THR A 262 -18.39 -0.26 17.22
N ASN A 263 -18.91 -0.85 16.16
CA ASN A 263 -18.56 -0.52 14.79
C ASN A 263 -19.60 0.37 14.09
N ASP A 264 -20.79 0.54 14.70
CA ASP A 264 -21.86 1.35 14.12
C ASP A 264 -21.72 2.80 14.58
N CYS A 265 -21.77 3.73 13.62
CA CYS A 265 -21.70 5.16 13.89
C CYS A 265 -22.47 5.96 12.83
N ARG A 266 -23.77 5.69 12.70
CA ARG A 266 -24.65 6.36 11.74
C ARG A 266 -24.64 7.87 11.93
N GLY A 267 -24.30 8.61 10.88
CA GLY A 267 -24.28 10.09 10.92
C GLY A 267 -23.21 10.71 11.81
N CYS A 268 -22.29 9.92 12.39
CA CYS A 268 -21.22 10.44 13.23
C CYS A 268 -20.27 11.35 12.46
N ASP A 269 -19.65 12.29 13.16
CA ASP A 269 -18.52 13.04 12.64
C ASP A 269 -17.20 12.35 13.03
N LEU A 270 -16.61 11.67 12.05
CA LEU A 270 -15.33 10.97 12.15
C LEU A 270 -14.24 11.73 11.38
N SER A 271 -14.48 12.99 11.02
CA SER A 271 -13.55 13.79 10.22
C SER A 271 -12.18 13.89 10.88
N GLY A 272 -11.12 13.56 10.14
CA GLY A 272 -9.75 13.54 10.64
C GLY A 272 -9.42 12.40 11.61
N ALA A 273 -10.35 11.48 11.88
CA ALA A 273 -10.07 10.33 12.73
C ALA A 273 -9.03 9.40 12.09
N ASP A 274 -8.26 8.74 12.94
CA ASP A 274 -7.35 7.68 12.54
C ASP A 274 -8.00 6.32 12.77
N LEU A 275 -8.42 5.70 11.67
CA LEU A 275 -9.09 4.40 11.62
C LEU A 275 -8.29 3.39 10.80
N ARG A 276 -6.98 3.60 10.68
CA ARG A 276 -6.07 2.70 9.95
C ARG A 276 -6.21 1.27 10.44
N ARG A 277 -6.24 0.32 9.51
CA ARG A 277 -6.29 -1.13 9.78
C ARG A 277 -7.48 -1.60 10.62
N ARG A 278 -8.46 -0.73 10.90
CA ARG A 278 -9.60 -1.09 11.73
C ARG A 278 -10.52 -2.07 10.99
N ASP A 279 -11.02 -3.06 11.71
CA ASP A 279 -12.08 -3.94 11.20
C ASP A 279 -13.44 -3.28 11.40
N LEU A 280 -14.02 -2.83 10.29
CA LEU A 280 -15.35 -2.22 10.17
C LEU A 280 -16.29 -3.12 9.37
N THR A 281 -16.05 -4.44 9.39
CA THR A 281 -16.89 -5.41 8.69
C THR A 281 -18.35 -5.29 9.17
N GLY A 282 -19.26 -5.10 8.23
CA GLY A 282 -20.70 -4.97 8.50
C GLY A 282 -21.14 -3.67 9.19
N ALA A 283 -20.22 -2.74 9.45
CA ALA A 283 -20.48 -1.50 10.15
C ALA A 283 -21.56 -0.65 9.47
N ASP A 284 -22.49 -0.10 10.26
CA ASP A 284 -23.44 0.90 9.79
C ASP A 284 -22.91 2.32 9.99
N LEU A 285 -22.37 2.85 8.90
CA LEU A 285 -21.74 4.17 8.80
C LEU A 285 -22.56 5.08 7.85
N THR A 286 -23.85 4.77 7.68
CA THR A 286 -24.76 5.51 6.79
C THR A 286 -24.75 6.99 7.16
N GLY A 287 -24.45 7.85 6.18
CA GLY A 287 -24.42 9.32 6.34
C GLY A 287 -23.34 9.86 7.27
N ALA A 288 -22.39 9.04 7.73
CA ALA A 288 -21.28 9.50 8.57
C ALA A 288 -20.32 10.41 7.78
N LYS A 289 -19.60 11.29 8.48
CA LYS A 289 -18.60 12.19 7.90
C LYS A 289 -17.21 11.63 8.16
N PHE A 290 -16.50 11.31 7.09
CA PHE A 290 -15.13 10.82 7.05
C PHE A 290 -14.19 11.83 6.39
N VAL A 291 -14.48 13.13 6.45
CA VAL A 291 -13.67 14.14 5.75
C VAL A 291 -12.23 14.07 6.23
N ALA A 292 -11.28 13.84 5.31
CA ALA A 292 -9.86 13.66 5.60
C ALA A 292 -9.56 12.60 6.68
N THR A 293 -10.41 11.58 6.83
CA THR A 293 -10.16 10.43 7.73
C THR A 293 -9.10 9.52 7.15
N ASN A 294 -8.26 8.96 8.02
CA ASN A 294 -7.32 7.91 7.62
C ASN A 294 -7.95 6.52 7.80
N LEU A 295 -8.34 5.89 6.70
CA LEU A 295 -8.86 4.51 6.63
C LEU A 295 -7.85 3.56 5.96
N HIS A 296 -6.57 3.95 5.85
CA HIS A 296 -5.56 3.14 5.19
C HIS A 296 -5.52 1.71 5.76
N ARG A 297 -5.64 0.72 4.87
CA ARG A 297 -5.75 -0.73 5.18
C ARG A 297 -6.97 -1.14 6.04
N ALA A 298 -7.97 -0.29 6.24
CA ALA A 298 -9.19 -0.68 6.95
C ALA A 298 -9.96 -1.79 6.21
N ILE A 299 -10.67 -2.62 6.97
CA ILE A 299 -11.54 -3.68 6.44
C ILE A 299 -12.98 -3.16 6.47
N LEU A 300 -13.53 -2.84 5.30
CA LEU A 300 -14.87 -2.26 5.12
C LEU A 300 -15.83 -3.27 4.48
N ARG A 301 -15.58 -4.57 4.67
CA ARG A 301 -16.37 -5.63 4.05
C ARG A 301 -17.82 -5.51 4.48
N GLN A 302 -18.76 -5.45 3.54
CA GLN A 302 -20.20 -5.33 3.82
C GLN A 302 -20.58 -4.10 4.66
N ALA A 303 -19.69 -3.10 4.80
CA ALA A 303 -20.00 -1.87 5.52
C ALA A 303 -21.02 -1.02 4.75
N ARG A 304 -21.92 -0.37 5.47
CA ARG A 304 -22.95 0.52 4.91
C ARG A 304 -22.49 1.96 5.03
N LEU A 305 -22.10 2.56 3.92
CA LEU A 305 -21.56 3.92 3.80
C LEU A 305 -22.45 4.80 2.89
N ALA A 306 -23.70 4.40 2.68
CA ALA A 306 -24.63 5.13 1.83
C ALA A 306 -24.77 6.59 2.28
N GLY A 307 -24.57 7.53 1.35
CA GLY A 307 -24.62 8.97 1.62
C GLY A 307 -23.52 9.50 2.56
N ALA A 308 -22.51 8.72 2.92
CA ALA A 308 -21.40 9.18 3.76
C ALA A 308 -20.52 10.21 3.01
N ASP A 309 -19.89 11.12 3.75
CA ASP A 309 -18.94 12.09 3.20
C ASP A 309 -17.50 11.66 3.47
N LEU A 310 -16.88 10.97 2.51
CA LEU A 310 -15.49 10.54 2.52
C LEU A 310 -14.57 11.50 1.73
N SER A 311 -14.94 12.78 1.60
CA SER A 311 -14.11 13.72 0.84
C SER A 311 -12.70 13.83 1.43
N ARG A 312 -11.70 13.66 0.56
CA ARG A 312 -10.27 13.63 0.91
C ARG A 312 -9.85 12.54 1.90
N ALA A 313 -10.69 11.52 2.13
CA ALA A 313 -10.32 10.38 2.98
C ALA A 313 -9.20 9.54 2.34
N ASP A 314 -8.38 8.91 3.17
CA ASP A 314 -7.40 7.91 2.74
C ASP A 314 -7.98 6.51 2.86
N LEU A 315 -8.35 5.91 1.73
CA LEU A 315 -8.88 4.55 1.58
C LEU A 315 -7.87 3.63 0.88
N ASN A 316 -6.58 3.99 0.87
CA ASN A 316 -5.54 3.17 0.26
C ASN A 316 -5.51 1.77 0.91
N LEU A 317 -5.32 0.74 0.08
CA LEU A 317 -5.26 -0.67 0.51
C LEU A 317 -6.47 -1.19 1.30
N THR A 318 -7.61 -0.50 1.29
CA THR A 318 -8.82 -0.96 1.97
C THR A 318 -9.39 -2.23 1.32
N ASP A 319 -10.09 -3.04 2.12
CA ASP A 319 -10.94 -4.11 1.61
C ASP A 319 -12.41 -3.66 1.63
N VAL A 320 -12.96 -3.36 0.45
CA VAL A 320 -14.32 -2.85 0.26
C VAL A 320 -15.26 -3.90 -0.31
N THR A 321 -14.96 -5.19 -0.12
CA THR A 321 -15.80 -6.28 -0.63
C THR A 321 -17.25 -6.12 -0.17
N GLN A 322 -18.19 -6.00 -1.12
CA GLN A 322 -19.62 -5.80 -0.87
C GLN A 322 -19.99 -4.57 -0.01
N ALA A 323 -19.10 -3.58 0.10
CA ALA A 323 -19.40 -2.33 0.78
C ALA A 323 -20.40 -1.48 -0.04
N ASP A 324 -21.29 -0.76 0.65
CA ASP A 324 -22.27 0.13 0.02
C ASP A 324 -21.89 1.59 0.19
N PHE A 325 -21.31 2.18 -0.85
CA PHE A 325 -21.00 3.61 -1.01
C PHE A 325 -22.05 4.35 -1.85
N SER A 326 -23.28 3.84 -1.98
CA SER A 326 -24.29 4.49 -2.82
C SER A 326 -24.57 5.93 -2.38
N GLY A 327 -24.49 6.86 -3.35
CA GLY A 327 -24.65 8.30 -3.10
C GLY A 327 -23.59 8.92 -2.19
N ALA A 328 -22.51 8.22 -1.83
CA ALA A 328 -21.44 8.76 -0.99
C ALA A 328 -20.61 9.82 -1.73
N ASN A 329 -20.00 10.72 -0.97
CA ASN A 329 -19.08 11.73 -1.50
C ASN A 329 -17.63 11.28 -1.28
N LEU A 330 -16.95 10.84 -2.33
CA LEU A 330 -15.52 10.47 -2.34
C LEU A 330 -14.67 11.51 -3.09
N HIS A 331 -15.12 12.76 -3.16
CA HIS A 331 -14.39 13.82 -3.83
C HIS A 331 -12.96 13.95 -3.28
N GLU A 332 -11.96 13.90 -4.17
CA GLU A 332 -10.53 13.96 -3.84
C GLU A 332 -10.03 12.88 -2.86
N ALA A 333 -10.80 11.83 -2.59
CA ALA A 333 -10.33 10.70 -1.82
C ALA A 333 -9.18 9.98 -2.54
N VAL A 334 -8.36 9.25 -1.79
CA VAL A 334 -7.33 8.36 -2.33
C VAL A 334 -7.73 6.92 -2.03
N MET A 335 -7.69 6.06 -3.05
CA MET A 335 -8.15 4.65 -2.98
C MET A 335 -7.18 3.76 -3.77
N TYR A 336 -5.89 4.08 -3.71
CA TYR A 336 -4.84 3.38 -4.44
C TYR A 336 -4.68 1.96 -3.89
N ASN A 337 -4.62 0.96 -4.78
CA ASN A 337 -4.57 -0.46 -4.45
C ASN A 337 -5.69 -0.96 -3.50
N ALA A 338 -6.81 -0.25 -3.37
CA ALA A 338 -7.97 -0.82 -2.68
C ALA A 338 -8.47 -2.06 -3.43
N ARG A 339 -9.04 -3.00 -2.69
CA ARG A 339 -9.50 -4.29 -3.23
C ARG A 339 -10.91 -4.61 -2.78
N GLY A 340 -11.66 -5.32 -3.62
CA GLY A 340 -12.97 -5.82 -3.24
C GLY A 340 -13.71 -6.43 -4.42
N ALA A 341 -14.63 -7.34 -4.12
CA ALA A 341 -15.61 -7.79 -5.09
C ALA A 341 -16.96 -7.12 -4.81
N GLN A 342 -17.62 -6.66 -5.87
CA GLN A 342 -19.00 -6.15 -5.82
C GLN A 342 -19.25 -4.96 -4.86
N PRO A 343 -18.35 -3.96 -4.72
CA PRO A 343 -18.71 -2.73 -4.02
C PRO A 343 -19.74 -1.93 -4.83
N ASN A 344 -20.62 -1.22 -4.14
CA ASN A 344 -21.64 -0.38 -4.75
C ASN A 344 -21.31 1.11 -4.59
N PHE A 345 -21.01 1.80 -5.68
CA PHE A 345 -20.78 3.24 -5.79
C PHE A 345 -21.86 3.94 -6.63
N ALA A 346 -23.06 3.35 -6.78
CA ALA A 346 -24.14 3.93 -7.57
C ALA A 346 -24.46 5.36 -7.10
N GLY A 347 -24.49 6.32 -8.03
CA GLY A 347 -24.75 7.73 -7.77
C GLY A 347 -23.72 8.45 -6.90
N ALA A 348 -22.58 7.81 -6.57
CA ALA A 348 -21.55 8.42 -5.74
C ALA A 348 -20.80 9.54 -6.49
N ASN A 349 -20.26 10.50 -5.74
CA ASN A 349 -19.37 11.54 -6.26
C ASN A 349 -17.91 11.12 -6.07
N LEU A 350 -17.25 10.68 -7.13
CA LEU A 350 -15.83 10.31 -7.17
C LEU A 350 -14.98 11.33 -7.94
N ARG A 351 -15.42 12.60 -8.00
CA ARG A 351 -14.67 13.65 -8.71
C ARG A 351 -13.25 13.78 -8.16
N ALA A 352 -12.26 13.73 -9.05
CA ALA A 352 -10.84 13.84 -8.72
C ALA A 352 -10.32 12.78 -7.73
N ILE A 353 -10.99 11.62 -7.63
CA ILE A 353 -10.48 10.48 -6.87
C ILE A 353 -9.16 9.98 -7.46
N ARG A 354 -8.22 9.57 -6.60
CA ARG A 354 -6.99 8.87 -7.01
C ARG A 354 -7.10 7.40 -6.67
N ALA A 355 -7.52 6.62 -7.64
CA ALA A 355 -7.94 5.23 -7.52
C ALA A 355 -7.06 4.32 -8.40
N GLY A 356 -5.78 4.68 -8.58
CA GLY A 356 -4.84 3.91 -9.39
C GLY A 356 -4.60 2.50 -8.82
N SER A 357 -4.40 1.53 -9.72
CA SER A 357 -4.03 0.15 -9.41
C SER A 357 -5.01 -0.62 -8.50
N LEU A 358 -6.23 -0.12 -8.29
CA LEU A 358 -7.25 -0.83 -7.52
C LEU A 358 -7.71 -2.14 -8.17
N ASP A 359 -8.32 -3.03 -7.39
CA ASP A 359 -8.98 -4.25 -7.87
C ASP A 359 -10.42 -4.30 -7.35
N LEU A 360 -11.36 -3.74 -8.12
CA LEU A 360 -12.78 -3.65 -7.79
C LEU A 360 -13.62 -4.38 -8.85
N ARG A 361 -13.47 -5.70 -8.92
CA ARG A 361 -14.22 -6.55 -9.86
C ARG A 361 -15.71 -6.52 -9.53
N GLN A 362 -16.54 -6.46 -10.58
CA GLN A 362 -18.00 -6.40 -10.47
C GLN A 362 -18.52 -5.19 -9.66
N ALA A 363 -17.73 -4.12 -9.54
CA ALA A 363 -18.18 -2.88 -8.90
C ALA A 363 -19.31 -2.20 -9.69
N VAL A 364 -20.19 -1.51 -8.98
CA VAL A 364 -21.32 -0.76 -9.57
C VAL A 364 -21.04 0.74 -9.42
N PHE A 365 -20.95 1.46 -10.53
CA PHE A 365 -20.75 2.91 -10.61
C PHE A 365 -21.88 3.59 -11.39
N ASP A 366 -23.05 2.95 -11.48
CA ASP A 366 -24.18 3.47 -12.25
C ASP A 366 -24.56 4.90 -11.80
N GLY A 367 -24.66 5.82 -12.75
CA GLY A 367 -24.96 7.23 -12.51
C GLY A 367 -23.94 7.99 -11.64
N ALA A 368 -22.76 7.40 -11.37
CA ALA A 368 -21.74 8.04 -10.56
C ALA A 368 -21.06 9.21 -11.29
N THR A 369 -20.59 10.20 -10.54
CA THR A 369 -19.78 11.31 -11.06
C THR A 369 -18.30 11.01 -10.85
N ILE A 370 -17.60 10.57 -11.89
CA ILE A 370 -16.19 10.16 -11.90
C ILE A 370 -15.42 11.08 -12.85
N THR A 371 -15.52 12.40 -12.66
CA THR A 371 -14.80 13.36 -13.52
C THR A 371 -13.39 13.59 -13.02
N THR A 372 -12.43 13.75 -13.93
CA THR A 372 -11.01 14.04 -13.63
C THR A 372 -10.38 13.04 -12.64
N ALA A 373 -10.84 11.80 -12.64
CA ALA A 373 -10.39 10.74 -11.75
C ALA A 373 -9.22 9.95 -12.33
N ASP A 374 -8.42 9.33 -11.47
CA ASP A 374 -7.33 8.43 -11.87
C ASP A 374 -7.67 6.98 -11.53
N PHE A 375 -7.96 6.18 -12.55
CA PHE A 375 -8.15 4.71 -12.51
C PHE A 375 -7.05 4.00 -13.32
N GLY A 376 -5.86 4.61 -13.45
CA GLY A 376 -4.75 4.00 -14.15
C GLY A 376 -4.41 2.63 -13.56
N GLN A 377 -4.24 1.61 -14.41
CA GLN A 377 -3.94 0.22 -14.05
C GLN A 377 -5.00 -0.47 -13.17
N ALA A 378 -6.18 0.13 -13.02
CA ALA A 378 -7.29 -0.45 -12.26
C ALA A 378 -7.79 -1.76 -12.87
N ARG A 379 -8.23 -2.71 -12.03
CA ARG A 379 -8.91 -3.95 -12.43
C ARG A 379 -10.41 -3.82 -12.13
N LEU A 380 -11.18 -3.68 -13.19
CA LEU A 380 -12.61 -3.35 -13.19
C LEU A 380 -13.41 -4.38 -14.03
N ASN A 381 -12.97 -5.63 -14.03
CA ASN A 381 -13.62 -6.69 -14.81
C ASN A 381 -15.09 -6.84 -14.42
N ASN A 382 -15.97 -6.83 -15.43
CA ASN A 382 -17.42 -6.89 -15.26
C ASN A 382 -18.01 -5.78 -14.36
N ALA A 383 -17.32 -4.65 -14.20
CA ALA A 383 -17.86 -3.48 -13.51
C ALA A 383 -18.95 -2.80 -14.36
N ARG A 384 -19.87 -2.09 -13.71
CA ARG A 384 -20.97 -1.36 -14.35
C ARG A 384 -20.79 0.14 -14.15
N PHE A 385 -20.95 0.92 -15.20
CA PHE A 385 -20.81 2.38 -15.26
C PHE A 385 -22.01 3.00 -15.97
N ILE A 386 -23.20 2.37 -15.91
CA ILE A 386 -24.33 2.79 -16.74
C ILE A 386 -24.69 4.25 -16.45
N ASP A 387 -24.74 5.08 -17.49
CA ASP A 387 -25.03 6.52 -17.42
C ASP A 387 -24.08 7.32 -16.48
N ALA A 388 -22.89 6.79 -16.18
CA ALA A 388 -21.88 7.49 -15.37
C ALA A 388 -21.17 8.61 -16.15
N ASP A 389 -20.68 9.62 -15.43
CA ASP A 389 -19.86 10.70 -15.99
C ASP A 389 -18.37 10.47 -15.68
N LEU A 390 -17.62 10.06 -16.69
CA LEU A 390 -16.19 9.78 -16.69
C LEU A 390 -15.35 10.92 -17.32
N THR A 391 -15.92 12.11 -17.52
CA THR A 391 -15.28 13.21 -18.28
C THR A 391 -13.90 13.56 -17.74
N GLY A 392 -12.89 13.60 -18.63
CA GLY A 392 -11.51 13.96 -18.30
C GLY A 392 -10.76 12.95 -17.42
N SER A 393 -11.26 11.72 -17.27
CA SER A 393 -10.67 10.71 -16.39
C SER A 393 -9.64 9.82 -17.07
N TYR A 394 -8.75 9.24 -16.28
CA TYR A 394 -7.61 8.43 -16.71
C TYR A 394 -7.86 6.96 -16.42
N PHE A 395 -7.90 6.14 -17.47
CA PHE A 395 -8.03 4.67 -17.43
C PHE A 395 -6.83 4.00 -18.13
N PHE A 396 -5.66 4.66 -18.11
CA PHE A 396 -4.42 4.14 -18.71
C PHE A 396 -4.12 2.73 -18.21
N GLN A 397 -4.00 1.75 -19.11
CA GLN A 397 -3.75 0.34 -18.77
C GLN A 397 -4.81 -0.31 -17.85
N ALA A 398 -5.99 0.29 -17.70
CA ALA A 398 -7.06 -0.31 -16.91
C ALA A 398 -7.63 -1.57 -17.59
N ASN A 399 -8.07 -2.54 -16.80
CA ASN A 399 -8.72 -3.76 -17.26
C ASN A 399 -10.22 -3.68 -17.04
N LEU A 400 -10.95 -3.46 -18.13
CA LEU A 400 -12.40 -3.26 -18.23
C LEU A 400 -13.07 -4.40 -19.02
N VAL A 401 -12.48 -5.59 -19.02
CA VAL A 401 -13.05 -6.75 -19.76
C VAL A 401 -14.47 -7.02 -19.28
N ARG A 402 -15.42 -7.08 -20.23
CA ARG A 402 -16.86 -7.23 -20.01
C ARG A 402 -17.48 -6.16 -19.10
N ALA A 403 -16.85 -5.00 -18.96
CA ALA A 403 -17.46 -3.88 -18.27
C ALA A 403 -18.65 -3.35 -19.08
N ASP A 404 -19.67 -2.86 -18.38
CA ASP A 404 -20.83 -2.20 -18.96
C ASP A 404 -20.67 -0.69 -18.81
N LEU A 405 -20.34 -0.02 -19.91
CA LEU A 405 -20.20 1.43 -20.04
C LEU A 405 -21.34 2.01 -20.88
N THR A 406 -22.52 1.38 -20.88
CA THR A 406 -23.68 1.88 -21.62
C THR A 406 -24.02 3.32 -21.20
N GLY A 407 -24.14 4.23 -22.17
CA GLY A 407 -24.58 5.61 -21.90
C GLY A 407 -23.57 6.50 -21.17
N VAL A 408 -22.31 6.06 -20.98
CA VAL A 408 -21.32 6.88 -20.26
C VAL A 408 -21.03 8.19 -21.00
N LYS A 409 -20.75 9.24 -20.23
CA LYS A 409 -20.12 10.47 -20.75
C LYS A 409 -18.64 10.41 -20.41
N ALA A 410 -17.77 10.44 -21.39
CA ALA A 410 -16.35 10.23 -21.18
C ALA A 410 -15.51 11.17 -22.05
N SER A 411 -16.01 12.36 -22.38
CA SER A 411 -15.27 13.28 -23.23
C SER A 411 -13.91 13.66 -22.64
N GLY A 412 -12.88 13.73 -23.48
CA GLY A 412 -11.52 14.07 -23.07
C GLY A 412 -10.86 13.05 -22.12
N SER A 413 -11.38 11.82 -22.05
CA SER A 413 -10.85 10.78 -21.18
C SER A 413 -9.71 9.98 -21.85
N ALA A 414 -8.92 9.29 -21.03
CA ALA A 414 -7.71 8.60 -21.47
C ALA A 414 -7.79 7.09 -21.21
N PHE A 415 -8.12 6.31 -22.23
CA PHE A 415 -8.20 4.85 -22.23
C PHE A 415 -6.98 4.15 -22.87
N ASN A 416 -5.86 4.87 -23.06
CA ASN A 416 -4.67 4.33 -23.70
C ASN A 416 -4.22 3.01 -23.06
N GLN A 417 -3.91 2.02 -23.89
CA GLN A 417 -3.45 0.69 -23.50
C GLN A 417 -4.39 -0.07 -22.55
N SER A 418 -5.63 0.37 -22.40
CA SER A 418 -6.64 -0.33 -21.61
C SER A 418 -7.15 -1.59 -22.31
N VAL A 419 -7.75 -2.50 -21.55
CA VAL A 419 -8.33 -3.74 -22.06
C VAL A 419 -9.85 -3.70 -21.88
N LEU A 420 -10.58 -3.51 -22.97
CA LEU A 420 -12.04 -3.40 -23.06
C LEU A 420 -12.66 -4.56 -23.84
N ARG A 421 -12.03 -5.74 -23.81
CA ARG A 421 -12.52 -6.91 -24.54
C ARG A 421 -13.93 -7.29 -24.08
N ASP A 422 -14.82 -7.51 -25.03
CA ASP A 422 -16.23 -7.86 -24.80
C ASP A 422 -16.98 -6.83 -23.93
N ALA A 423 -16.49 -5.58 -23.84
CA ALA A 423 -17.16 -4.51 -23.08
C ALA A 423 -18.35 -3.93 -23.87
N ASN A 424 -19.36 -3.46 -23.15
CA ASN A 424 -20.49 -2.74 -23.75
C ASN A 424 -20.24 -1.23 -23.64
N LEU A 425 -20.04 -0.57 -24.77
CA LEU A 425 -19.84 0.87 -24.93
C LEU A 425 -21.04 1.51 -25.65
N SER A 426 -22.18 0.83 -25.74
CA SER A 426 -23.31 1.31 -26.53
C SER A 426 -23.85 2.64 -26.00
N ARG A 427 -24.24 3.53 -26.92
CA ARG A 427 -24.84 4.85 -26.62
C ARG A 427 -23.97 5.79 -25.76
N SER A 428 -22.66 5.52 -25.67
CA SER A 428 -21.71 6.34 -24.91
C SER A 428 -21.21 7.57 -25.69
N LEU A 429 -20.65 8.56 -24.99
CA LEU A 429 -20.03 9.76 -25.56
C LEU A 429 -18.53 9.80 -25.21
N PHE A 430 -17.66 9.45 -26.16
CA PHE A 430 -16.21 9.40 -26.01
C PHE A 430 -15.47 10.52 -26.76
N ARG A 431 -16.14 11.63 -27.10
CA ARG A 431 -15.51 12.72 -27.87
C ARG A 431 -14.17 13.17 -27.31
N ASP A 432 -13.20 13.44 -28.18
CA ASP A 432 -11.86 13.91 -27.80
C ASP A 432 -11.07 12.96 -26.87
N SER A 433 -11.45 11.68 -26.81
CA SER A 433 -10.78 10.70 -25.94
C SER A 433 -9.60 10.00 -26.62
N ASP A 434 -8.72 9.43 -25.80
CA ASP A 434 -7.54 8.70 -26.28
C ASP A 434 -7.66 7.20 -26.00
N PHE A 435 -7.77 6.39 -27.06
CA PHE A 435 -7.81 4.93 -27.06
C PHE A 435 -6.53 4.33 -27.67
N GLN A 436 -5.43 5.07 -27.74
CA GLN A 436 -4.17 4.59 -28.29
C GLN A 436 -3.77 3.23 -27.68
N GLY A 437 -3.59 2.22 -28.54
CA GLY A 437 -3.19 0.87 -28.12
C GLY A 437 -4.20 0.11 -27.27
N ALA A 438 -5.43 0.62 -27.11
CA ALA A 438 -6.47 -0.06 -26.35
C ALA A 438 -6.94 -1.33 -27.08
N ASN A 439 -7.34 -2.35 -26.31
CA ASN A 439 -7.87 -3.60 -26.86
C ASN A 439 -9.39 -3.66 -26.70
N LEU A 440 -10.13 -3.38 -27.78
CA LEU A 440 -11.59 -3.40 -27.84
C LEU A 440 -12.14 -4.64 -28.56
N LEU A 441 -11.39 -5.75 -28.62
CA LEU A 441 -11.84 -6.99 -29.27
C LEU A 441 -13.25 -7.38 -28.80
N GLY A 442 -14.20 -7.55 -29.72
CA GLY A 442 -15.55 -8.00 -29.39
C GLY A 442 -16.42 -6.96 -28.65
N ALA A 443 -15.96 -5.71 -28.51
CA ALA A 443 -16.72 -4.68 -27.80
C ALA A 443 -17.94 -4.21 -28.61
N ASP A 444 -19.04 -3.91 -27.92
CA ASP A 444 -20.23 -3.29 -28.52
C ASP A 444 -20.09 -1.77 -28.48
N MET A 445 -19.99 -1.13 -29.63
CA MET A 445 -19.88 0.33 -29.81
C MET A 445 -21.16 0.94 -30.40
N SER A 446 -22.27 0.20 -30.44
CA SER A 446 -23.50 0.62 -31.11
C SER A 446 -24.04 1.95 -30.60
N GLY A 447 -24.28 2.90 -31.52
CA GLY A 447 -24.78 4.23 -31.20
C GLY A 447 -23.82 5.10 -30.38
N ALA A 448 -22.56 4.69 -30.20
CA ALA A 448 -21.57 5.47 -29.48
C ALA A 448 -21.00 6.60 -30.35
N ASP A 449 -20.64 7.70 -29.70
CA ASP A 449 -20.00 8.85 -30.34
C ASP A 449 -18.51 8.90 -29.99
N PHE A 450 -17.67 8.58 -30.97
CA PHE A 450 -16.22 8.62 -30.91
C PHE A 450 -15.65 9.78 -31.76
N THR A 451 -16.36 10.89 -31.93
CA THR A 451 -15.84 12.05 -32.70
C THR A 451 -14.50 12.54 -32.12
N HIS A 452 -13.50 12.81 -32.97
CA HIS A 452 -12.15 13.26 -32.58
C HIS A 452 -11.39 12.29 -31.67
N VAL A 453 -11.61 10.97 -31.79
CA VAL A 453 -10.95 9.97 -30.96
C VAL A 453 -9.66 9.43 -31.59
N ARG A 454 -8.66 9.14 -30.75
CA ARG A 454 -7.42 8.49 -31.17
C ARG A 454 -7.48 6.99 -30.93
N PHE A 455 -7.52 6.20 -32.00
CA PHE A 455 -7.45 4.73 -32.00
C PHE A 455 -6.11 4.19 -32.52
N ASP A 456 -5.03 4.99 -32.55
CA ASP A 456 -3.76 4.51 -33.10
C ASP A 456 -3.29 3.24 -32.39
N ARG A 457 -3.00 2.19 -33.16
CA ARG A 457 -2.65 0.84 -32.67
C ARG A 457 -3.72 0.14 -31.81
N ALA A 458 -4.95 0.64 -31.75
CA ALA A 458 -6.04 -0.02 -31.04
C ALA A 458 -6.50 -1.28 -31.78
N ASN A 459 -6.99 -2.29 -31.04
CA ASN A 459 -7.58 -3.49 -31.62
C ASN A 459 -9.11 -3.37 -31.65
N LEU A 460 -9.66 -3.07 -32.84
CA LEU A 460 -11.10 -2.95 -33.10
C LEU A 460 -11.70 -4.20 -33.78
N ARG A 461 -11.02 -5.35 -33.73
CA ARG A 461 -11.55 -6.58 -34.34
C ARG A 461 -12.84 -7.01 -33.65
N ASP A 462 -13.77 -7.55 -34.43
CA ASP A 462 -15.04 -8.10 -33.98
C ASP A 462 -15.91 -7.11 -33.18
N THR A 463 -15.69 -5.80 -33.30
CA THR A 463 -16.55 -4.81 -32.65
C THR A 463 -17.88 -4.67 -33.38
N VAL A 464 -18.94 -4.45 -32.62
CA VAL A 464 -20.27 -4.09 -33.16
C VAL A 464 -20.32 -2.57 -33.29
N GLN A 465 -20.59 -2.04 -34.48
CA GLN A 465 -20.48 -0.59 -34.76
C GLN A 465 -21.78 0.02 -35.31
N ASP A 466 -22.94 -0.59 -35.04
CA ASP A 466 -24.21 -0.14 -35.59
C ASP A 466 -24.55 1.28 -35.09
N GLY A 467 -24.54 2.26 -36.00
CA GLY A 467 -24.79 3.66 -35.67
C GLY A 467 -23.66 4.35 -34.89
N THR A 468 -22.45 3.77 -34.83
CA THR A 468 -21.28 4.42 -34.24
C THR A 468 -20.84 5.62 -35.07
N ILE A 469 -20.52 6.73 -34.40
CA ILE A 469 -19.97 7.94 -35.03
C ILE A 469 -18.46 7.94 -34.80
N LEU A 470 -17.68 8.02 -35.89
CA LEU A 470 -16.21 8.01 -35.86
C LEU A 470 -15.59 9.28 -36.45
N THR A 471 -16.38 10.33 -36.69
CA THR A 471 -15.95 11.51 -37.43
C THR A 471 -14.65 12.11 -36.91
N ASP A 472 -13.73 12.40 -37.82
CA ASP A 472 -12.39 12.95 -37.56
C ASP A 472 -11.53 12.12 -36.57
N SER A 473 -11.81 10.82 -36.42
CA SER A 473 -11.02 9.93 -35.55
C SER A 473 -9.78 9.39 -36.24
N LEU A 474 -8.66 9.32 -35.51
CA LEU A 474 -7.45 8.64 -35.98
C LEU A 474 -7.60 7.13 -35.81
N MET A 475 -7.73 6.39 -36.90
CA MET A 475 -8.01 4.96 -36.92
C MET A 475 -6.73 4.10 -36.69
N PRO A 476 -6.87 2.80 -36.37
CA PRO A 476 -5.72 1.93 -36.07
C PRO A 476 -4.67 1.81 -37.19
N ASP A 477 -5.08 1.99 -38.45
CA ASP A 477 -4.21 1.96 -39.63
C ASP A 477 -3.52 3.30 -39.93
N GLY A 478 -3.78 4.33 -39.11
CA GLY A 478 -3.23 5.68 -39.25
C GLY A 478 -4.06 6.61 -40.15
N THR A 479 -5.20 6.16 -40.68
CA THR A 479 -6.12 7.02 -41.43
C THR A 479 -7.02 7.85 -40.51
N THR A 480 -7.62 8.91 -41.05
CA THR A 480 -8.66 9.68 -40.34
C THR A 480 -10.03 9.27 -40.88
N ALA A 481 -10.96 8.91 -39.98
CA ALA A 481 -12.33 8.58 -40.34
C ALA A 481 -13.12 9.83 -40.78
N PRO A 482 -14.04 9.68 -41.76
CA PRO A 482 -14.71 10.80 -42.43
C PRO A 482 -15.81 11.49 -41.61
#